data_AF-A0A6L5YZ42-F1
#
_entry.id   AF-A0A6L5YZ42-F1
#
_cell.length_a   1.000
_cell.length_b   1.000
_cell.length_c   1.000
_cell.angle_alpha   90.00
_cell.angle_beta   90.00
_cell.angle_gamma   90.00
#
_symmetry.space_group_name_H-M   'P 1'
#
loop_
_entity.id
_entity.type
_entity.pdbx_description
1 polymer ?
#
loop_
_entity_poly.entity_id
_entity_poly.type
_entity_poly.pdbx_seq_one_letter_code
_entity_poly.pdbx_strand_id
1 'polypeptide(L)'
;GHGERKAALEMINRHSPGSTRRLTLGADKGYDSADFVAALRRMVVTPHVAQKARHSAIDGRTTQHPGYALSQRCRKKIEEPLGWAKTVGGMAQTLHRGLDRVRARFTMTMAACNLARLPKLLPT
;
A
#
# COMPACT_ATOMS: atom_id res chain seq x y z
N GLY A 1 11.60 2.81 8.17
CA GLY A 1 12.74 3.68 7.79
C GLY A 1 12.25 4.87 6.96
N HIS A 2 13.14 5.76 6.49
CA HIS A 2 12.74 6.88 5.61
C HIS A 2 12.63 6.48 4.12
N GLY A 3 13.36 5.44 3.68
CA GLY A 3 13.40 5.01 2.28
C GLY A 3 12.04 4.63 1.70
N GLU A 4 11.28 3.77 2.39
CA GLU A 4 9.94 3.34 1.94
C GLU A 4 8.96 4.51 1.86
N ARG A 5 8.99 5.41 2.84
CA ARG A 5 8.15 6.61 2.88
C ARG A 5 8.50 7.57 1.74
N LYS A 6 9.78 7.76 1.43
CA LYS A 6 10.23 8.56 0.28
C LYS A 6 9.74 7.94 -1.03
N ALA A 7 9.93 6.63 -1.21
CA ALA A 7 9.46 5.92 -2.40
C ALA A 7 7.94 6.02 -2.56
N ALA A 8 7.17 5.93 -1.46
CA ALA A 8 5.72 6.10 -1.50
C ALA A 8 5.30 7.50 -2.00
N LEU A 9 5.95 8.56 -1.53
CA LEU A 9 5.68 9.93 -2.02
C LEU A 9 6.01 10.07 -3.52
N GLU A 10 7.15 9.51 -3.96
CA GLU A 10 7.53 9.51 -5.38
C GLU A 10 6.52 8.73 -6.24
N MET A 11 6.04 7.60 -5.76
CA MET A 11 5.01 6.80 -6.44
C MET A 11 3.69 7.55 -6.58
N ILE A 12 3.26 8.26 -5.53
CA ILE A 12 2.04 9.08 -5.55
C ILE A 12 2.21 10.22 -6.56
N ASN A 13 3.34 10.93 -6.51
CA ASN A 13 3.60 12.02 -7.45
C ASN A 13 3.63 11.55 -8.90
N ARG A 14 4.22 10.37 -9.17
CA ARG A 14 4.19 9.77 -10.52
C ARG A 14 2.79 9.36 -10.95
N HIS A 15 2.00 8.82 -10.02
CA HIS A 15 0.63 8.38 -10.30
C HIS A 15 -0.33 9.55 -10.59
N SER A 16 -0.14 10.68 -9.92
CA SER A 16 -0.99 11.87 -10.10
C SER A 16 -0.17 13.17 -9.97
N PRO A 17 0.62 13.53 -11.00
CA PRO A 17 1.49 14.70 -10.96
C PRO A 17 0.69 15.99 -10.83
N GLY A 18 1.02 16.84 -9.85
CA GLY A 18 0.37 18.14 -9.66
C GLY A 18 -1.14 18.08 -9.37
N SER A 19 -1.65 16.91 -9.00
CA SER A 19 -3.08 16.64 -8.95
C SER A 19 -3.77 17.35 -7.78
N THR A 20 -4.88 18.02 -8.09
CA THR A 20 -5.84 18.57 -7.12
C THR A 20 -6.91 17.56 -6.72
N ARG A 21 -6.87 16.34 -7.28
CA ARG A 21 -7.85 15.28 -7.00
C ARG A 21 -7.67 14.78 -5.57
N ARG A 22 -8.78 14.65 -4.84
CA ARG A 22 -8.78 14.05 -3.49
C ARG A 22 -8.42 12.58 -3.58
N LEU A 23 -7.16 12.25 -3.35
CA LEU A 23 -6.67 10.88 -3.23
C LEU A 23 -6.71 10.43 -1.77
N THR A 24 -6.76 9.12 -1.55
CA THR A 24 -6.55 8.52 -0.23
C THR A 24 -5.39 7.52 -0.34
N LEU A 25 -4.55 7.46 0.70
CA LEU A 25 -3.48 6.46 0.79
C LEU A 25 -3.73 5.54 1.97
N GLY A 26 -4.04 4.27 1.69
CA GLY A 26 -4.05 3.21 2.69
C GLY A 26 -2.63 2.75 3.01
N ALA A 27 -2.22 2.76 4.28
CA ALA A 27 -0.91 2.23 4.70
C ALA A 27 -0.96 1.59 6.09
N ASP A 28 0.05 0.75 6.38
CA ASP A 28 0.18 0.13 7.70
C ASP A 28 0.68 1.12 8.78
N LYS A 29 0.71 0.65 10.03
CA LYS A 29 1.03 1.46 11.21
C LYS A 29 2.46 2.01 11.21
N GLY A 30 3.40 1.38 10.49
CA GLY A 30 4.77 1.85 10.34
C GLY A 30 4.88 3.18 9.60
N TYR A 31 3.85 3.55 8.83
CA TYR A 31 3.77 4.83 8.12
C TYR A 31 3.18 5.97 8.96
N ASP A 32 2.66 5.70 10.15
CA ASP A 32 2.10 6.72 11.04
C ASP A 32 3.22 7.55 11.68
N SER A 33 3.71 8.52 10.90
CA SER A 33 4.81 9.41 11.26
C SER A 33 4.45 10.83 10.86
N ALA A 34 4.79 11.79 11.72
CA ALA A 34 4.39 13.19 11.55
C ALA A 34 4.87 13.78 10.21
N ASP A 35 6.13 13.53 9.84
CA ASP A 35 6.73 13.98 8.58
C ASP A 35 5.99 13.44 7.34
N PHE A 36 5.65 12.15 7.34
CA PHE A 36 4.99 11.48 6.23
C PHE A 36 3.53 11.90 6.11
N VAL A 37 2.81 11.96 7.25
CA VAL A 37 1.42 12.45 7.29
C VAL A 37 1.36 13.91 6.82
N ALA A 38 2.29 14.76 7.25
CA ALA A 38 2.38 16.14 6.78
C ALA A 38 2.69 16.23 5.28
N ALA A 39 3.57 15.37 4.74
CA ALA A 39 3.86 15.31 3.31
C ALA A 39 2.62 14.93 2.49
N LEU A 40 1.88 13.89 2.89
CA LEU A 40 0.64 13.49 2.22
C LEU A 40 -0.39 14.61 2.21
N ARG A 41 -0.57 15.31 3.34
CA ARG A 41 -1.50 16.43 3.46
C ARG A 41 -1.12 17.59 2.53
N ARG A 42 0.17 17.92 2.41
CA ARG A 42 0.68 18.92 1.45
C ARG A 42 0.42 18.52 0.00
N MET A 43 0.45 17.22 -0.30
CA MET A 43 0.11 16.66 -1.60
C MET A 43 -1.40 16.49 -1.82
N VAL A 44 -2.25 17.00 -0.91
CA VAL A 44 -3.73 16.86 -0.98
C VAL A 44 -4.18 15.38 -0.96
N VAL A 45 -3.36 14.50 -0.36
CA VAL A 45 -3.66 13.09 -0.15
C VAL A 45 -4.13 12.87 1.28
N THR A 46 -5.33 12.30 1.44
CA THR A 46 -5.87 11.94 2.76
C THR A 46 -5.17 10.67 3.27
N PRO A 47 -4.51 10.73 4.44
CA PRO A 47 -3.69 9.63 4.94
C PRO A 47 -4.56 8.58 5.65
N HIS A 48 -5.05 7.56 4.95
CA HIS A 48 -5.71 6.40 5.57
C HIS A 48 -4.67 5.41 6.13
N VAL A 49 -3.80 5.92 6.99
CA VAL A 49 -2.74 5.14 7.64
C VAL A 49 -3.28 4.55 8.94
N ALA A 50 -2.92 3.30 9.25
CA ALA A 50 -3.31 2.70 10.51
C ALA A 50 -2.74 3.46 11.72
N GLN A 51 -3.63 3.99 12.56
CA GLN A 51 -3.30 4.77 13.74
C GLN A 51 -2.49 3.97 14.79
N LYS A 52 -1.44 4.59 15.34
CA LYS A 52 -0.73 4.13 16.54
C LYS A 52 -1.55 4.39 17.80
N ALA A 53 -1.37 3.52 18.80
CA ALA A 53 -2.08 3.65 20.08
C ALA A 53 -1.62 4.87 20.90
N ARG A 54 -0.37 5.32 20.72
CA ARG A 54 0.23 6.49 21.38
C ARG A 54 1.01 7.30 20.35
N HIS A 55 1.01 8.62 20.52
CA HIS A 55 1.75 9.56 19.66
C HIS A 55 1.47 9.40 18.15
N SER A 56 0.22 9.12 17.79
CA SER A 56 -0.23 9.03 16.39
C SER A 56 -0.20 10.40 15.73
N ALA A 57 0.29 10.46 14.48
CA ALA A 57 0.14 11.63 13.61
C ALA A 57 -1.22 11.65 12.89
N ILE A 58 -1.94 10.52 12.89
CA ILE A 58 -3.33 10.45 12.44
C ILE A 58 -4.26 10.95 13.55
N ASP A 59 -5.11 11.90 13.19
CA ASP A 59 -6.05 12.60 14.07
C ASP A 59 -7.53 12.36 13.66
N GLY A 60 -8.45 12.91 14.45
CA GLY A 60 -9.90 12.79 14.24
C GLY A 60 -10.38 13.22 12.86
N ARG A 61 -9.69 14.19 12.24
CA ARG A 61 -10.01 14.66 10.88
C ARG A 61 -9.95 13.54 9.84
N THR A 62 -9.10 12.55 10.04
CA THR A 62 -9.02 11.37 9.16
C THR A 62 -9.95 10.26 9.64
N THR A 63 -9.94 9.94 10.95
CA THR A 63 -10.62 8.75 11.47
C THR A 63 -12.14 8.88 11.55
N GLN A 64 -12.68 10.11 11.62
CA GLN A 64 -14.13 10.37 11.69
C GLN A 64 -14.90 9.97 10.43
N HIS A 65 -14.22 9.83 9.29
CA HIS A 65 -14.90 9.55 8.02
C HIS A 65 -15.08 8.05 7.80
N PRO A 66 -16.26 7.57 7.36
CA PRO A 66 -16.51 6.15 7.08
C PRO A 66 -15.51 5.54 6.07
N GLY A 67 -14.99 6.36 5.15
CA GLY A 67 -13.98 5.96 4.19
C GLY A 67 -12.68 5.47 4.83
N TYR A 68 -12.31 5.98 6.00
CA TYR A 68 -11.14 5.51 6.74
C TYR A 68 -11.35 4.06 7.19
N ALA A 69 -12.47 3.76 7.85
CA ALA A 69 -12.79 2.40 8.29
C ALA A 69 -12.86 1.40 7.12
N LEU A 70 -13.43 1.81 5.98
CA LEU A 70 -13.43 0.99 4.77
C LEU A 70 -12.01 0.74 4.26
N SER A 71 -11.18 1.78 4.17
CA SER A 71 -9.78 1.66 3.73
C SER A 71 -8.98 0.71 4.60
N GLN A 72 -9.16 0.77 5.93
CA GLN A 72 -8.50 -0.15 6.87
C GLN A 72 -8.89 -1.62 6.65
N ARG A 73 -10.14 -1.89 6.27
CA ARG A 73 -10.57 -3.24 5.89
C ARG A 73 -9.99 -3.66 4.54
N CYS A 74 -10.03 -2.79 3.54
CA CYS A 74 -9.48 -3.05 2.21
C CYS A 74 -7.96 -3.24 2.22
N ARG A 75 -7.23 -2.57 3.12
CA ARG A 75 -5.78 -2.72 3.31
C ARG A 75 -5.37 -4.19 3.52
N LYS A 76 -6.19 -5.00 4.19
CA LYS A 76 -5.89 -6.44 4.38
C LYS A 76 -5.92 -7.24 3.07
N LYS A 77 -6.65 -6.77 2.05
CA LYS A 77 -6.78 -7.46 0.77
C LYS A 77 -5.47 -7.49 -0.03
N ILE A 78 -4.59 -6.51 0.13
CA ILE A 78 -3.27 -6.52 -0.54
C ILE A 78 -2.26 -7.42 0.20
N GLU A 79 -2.48 -7.71 1.49
CA GLU A 79 -1.61 -8.58 2.27
C GLU A 79 -1.71 -10.05 1.82
N GLU A 80 -2.89 -10.53 1.42
CA GLU A 80 -3.09 -11.90 0.92
C GLU A 80 -2.19 -12.21 -0.30
N PRO A 81 -2.24 -11.46 -1.42
CA PRO A 81 -1.40 -11.76 -2.57
C PRO A 81 0.08 -11.49 -2.32
N LEU A 82 0.45 -10.51 -1.49
CA LEU A 82 1.84 -10.29 -1.10
C LEU A 82 2.39 -11.44 -0.22
N GLY A 83 1.55 -11.99 0.66
CA GLY A 83 1.86 -13.18 1.44
C GLY A 83 2.06 -14.39 0.54
N TRP A 84 1.11 -14.64 -0.36
CA TRP A 84 1.19 -15.73 -1.35
C TRP A 84 2.43 -15.61 -2.23
N ALA A 85 2.76 -14.41 -2.71
CA ALA A 85 3.96 -14.18 -3.52
C ALA A 85 5.24 -14.58 -2.77
N LYS A 86 5.31 -14.32 -1.45
CA LYS A 86 6.46 -14.70 -0.62
C LYS A 86 6.52 -16.21 -0.37
N THR A 87 5.41 -16.81 0.04
CA THR A 87 5.37 -18.21 0.51
C THR A 87 5.26 -19.22 -0.61
N VAL A 88 4.42 -18.96 -1.61
CA VAL A 88 4.18 -19.86 -2.76
C VAL A 88 4.91 -19.38 -4.01
N GLY A 89 4.91 -18.07 -4.27
CA GLY A 89 5.59 -17.46 -5.41
C GLY A 89 7.11 -17.37 -5.30
N GLY A 90 7.70 -17.83 -4.19
CA GLY A 90 9.14 -17.84 -3.94
C GLY A 90 9.79 -16.46 -3.79
N MET A 91 9.01 -15.39 -3.60
CA MET A 91 9.52 -14.01 -3.51
C MET A 91 9.96 -13.60 -2.10
N ALA A 92 10.06 -14.53 -1.14
CA ALA A 92 10.58 -14.24 0.18
C ALA A 92 12.01 -13.65 0.11
N GLN A 93 12.82 -14.11 -0.85
CA GLN A 93 14.14 -13.56 -1.15
C GLN A 93 14.32 -13.42 -2.68
N THR A 94 14.82 -12.28 -3.15
CA THR A 94 15.10 -12.08 -4.57
C THR A 94 16.45 -12.68 -4.96
N LEU A 95 16.45 -13.54 -5.98
CA LEU A 95 17.66 -14.10 -6.58
C LEU A 95 18.15 -13.28 -7.79
N HIS A 96 17.38 -12.29 -8.23
CA HIS A 96 17.74 -11.43 -9.34
C HIS A 96 18.39 -10.13 -8.85
N ARG A 97 19.40 -9.68 -9.61
CA ARG A 97 20.01 -8.35 -9.49
C ARG A 97 19.46 -7.44 -10.59
N GLY A 98 19.16 -6.19 -10.23
CA GLY A 98 18.62 -5.17 -11.14
C GLY A 98 17.10 -5.04 -11.08
N LEU A 99 16.60 -3.79 -11.13
CA LEU A 99 15.18 -3.47 -10.97
C LEU A 99 14.29 -4.10 -12.04
N ASP A 100 14.76 -4.19 -13.29
CA ASP A 100 13.97 -4.72 -14.39
C ASP A 100 13.69 -6.21 -14.24
N ARG A 101 14.71 -6.99 -13.83
CA ARG A 101 14.56 -8.44 -13.58
C ARG A 101 13.66 -8.70 -12.37
N VAL A 102 13.82 -7.91 -11.31
CA VAL A 102 12.96 -8.00 -10.11
C VAL A 102 11.51 -7.64 -10.46
N ARG A 103 11.30 -6.59 -11.26
CA ARG A 103 9.98 -6.17 -11.75
C ARG A 103 9.32 -7.27 -12.57
N ALA A 104 10.04 -7.85 -13.54
CA ALA A 104 9.51 -8.92 -14.38
C ALA A 104 9.06 -10.13 -13.53
N ARG A 105 9.90 -10.58 -12.59
CA ARG A 105 9.53 -11.66 -11.65
C ARG A 105 8.31 -11.30 -10.82
N PHE A 106 8.28 -10.10 -10.23
CA PHE A 106 7.16 -9.63 -9.42
C PHE A 106 5.85 -9.65 -10.22
N THR A 107 5.83 -9.06 -11.42
CA THR A 107 4.64 -9.02 -12.28
C THR A 107 4.15 -10.44 -12.62
N MET A 108 5.06 -11.34 -13.01
CA MET A 108 4.71 -12.72 -13.33
C MET A 108 4.13 -13.46 -12.11
N THR A 109 4.74 -13.32 -10.94
CA THR A 109 4.24 -13.93 -9.70
C THR A 109 2.85 -13.38 -9.32
N MET A 110 2.63 -12.07 -9.44
CA MET A 110 1.32 -11.47 -9.14
C MET A 110 0.24 -11.91 -10.14
N ALA A 111 0.60 -12.08 -11.42
CA ALA A 111 -0.30 -12.63 -12.42
C ALA A 111 -0.69 -14.09 -12.08
N ALA A 112 0.29 -14.92 -11.70
CA ALA A 112 0.03 -16.28 -11.24
C ALA A 112 -0.85 -16.33 -9.98
N CYS A 113 -0.63 -15.42 -9.04
CA CYS A 113 -1.47 -15.28 -7.85
C CYS A 113 -2.94 -14.97 -8.20
N ASN A 114 -3.16 -14.08 -9.18
CA ASN A 114 -4.51 -13.78 -9.65
C ASN A 114 -5.16 -15.03 -10.27
N LEU A 115 -4.45 -15.76 -11.13
CA LEU A 115 -4.95 -17.00 -11.75
C LEU A 115 -5.32 -18.05 -10.69
N ALA A 116 -4.46 -18.25 -9.69
CA ALA A 116 -4.72 -19.20 -8.59
C ALA A 116 -5.96 -18.84 -7.74
N ARG A 117 -6.40 -17.58 -7.78
CA ARG A 117 -7.58 -17.10 -7.02
C ARG A 117 -8.87 -17.09 -7.85
N LEU A 118 -8.80 -17.17 -9.19
CA LEU A 118 -9.99 -17.18 -10.05
C LEU A 118 -11.00 -18.29 -9.72
N PRO A 119 -10.60 -19.53 -9.34
CA PRO A 119 -11.56 -20.56 -8.98
C PRO A 119 -12.49 -20.18 -7.81
N LYS A 120 -12.06 -19.26 -6.92
CA LYS A 120 -12.90 -18.75 -5.82
C LYS A 120 -14.08 -17.88 -6.28
N LEU A 121 -14.12 -17.53 -7.57
CA LEU A 121 -15.19 -16.72 -8.17
C LEU A 121 -16.27 -17.58 -8.83
N LEU A 122 -16.05 -18.88 -8.96
CA LEU A 122 -17.04 -19.80 -9.50
C LEU A 122 -18.14 -20.06 -8.45
N PRO A 123 -19.41 -20.17 -8.86
CA PRO A 123 -20.47 -20.60 -7.96
C PRO A 123 -20.17 -22.02 -7.47
N THR A 124 -20.29 -22.23 -6.15
CA THR A 124 -20.29 -23.56 -5.51
C THR A 124 -21.56 -24.32 -5.79
#